data_AF-A0A9X2HHM5-F1
#
_entry.id   AF-A0A9X2HHM5-F1
#
_cell.length_a   1.000
_cell.length_b   1.000
_cell.length_c   1.000
_cell.angle_alpha   90.00
_cell.angle_beta   90.00
_cell.angle_gamma   90.00
#
_symmetry.space_group_name_H-M   'P 1'
#
loop_
_entity.id
_entity.type
_entity.pdbx_description
1 polymer ?
#
loop_
_entity_poly.entity_id
_entity_poly.type
_entity_poly.pdbx_seq_one_letter_code
_entity_poly.pdbx_strand_id
1 'polypeptide(L)'
;MTSTGRVGRPADPAIGRALREAAEETLATRGYSELKVDRLVRQVGTTRAAFHRRYQSIDHLALEILMARFGGRKAEPTGSLLGDLIAIQVKGFRMFTDPTFARSVLGILAVTQGDLEIREHYRLGFVAPRREVIRGAITAAVERGELAREPEDTEYICDLLIGPLFARLLLPTTNELDEDFARRTAETVYRELTSGG
;
A
#
# COMPACT_ATOMS: atom_id res chain seq x y z
N MET A 1 32.70 34.29 -26.29
CA MET A 1 31.44 34.50 -25.53
C MET A 1 30.58 33.26 -25.70
N THR A 2 30.60 32.35 -24.71
CA THR A 2 29.73 31.16 -24.69
C THR A 2 28.88 31.24 -23.43
N SER A 3 27.56 31.39 -23.65
CA SER A 3 26.52 31.56 -22.64
C SER A 3 26.39 30.30 -21.80
N THR A 4 26.67 30.41 -20.50
CA THR A 4 26.40 29.37 -19.51
C THR A 4 24.89 29.20 -19.34
N GLY A 5 24.41 27.99 -19.62
CA GLY A 5 23.02 27.60 -19.44
C GLY A 5 22.58 27.82 -18.00
N ARG A 6 21.50 28.58 -17.82
CA ARG A 6 20.92 28.94 -16.55
C ARG A 6 20.27 27.70 -15.94
N VAL A 7 21.03 26.95 -15.13
CA VAL A 7 20.50 25.89 -14.26
C VAL A 7 19.37 26.53 -13.44
N GLY A 8 18.13 26.12 -13.70
CA GLY A 8 16.95 26.68 -13.05
C GLY A 8 17.06 26.54 -11.53
N ARG A 9 16.59 27.57 -10.80
CA ARG A 9 16.58 27.60 -9.32
C ARG A 9 16.02 26.27 -8.78
N PRO A 10 16.68 25.64 -7.78
CA PRO A 10 16.21 24.38 -7.21
C PRO A 10 14.73 24.44 -6.87
N ALA A 11 14.01 23.34 -7.14
CA ALA A 11 12.59 23.25 -6.84
C ALA A 11 12.38 23.49 -5.34
N ASP A 12 11.55 24.48 -4.99
CA ASP A 12 11.24 24.80 -3.59
C ASP A 12 10.68 23.56 -2.87
N PRO A 13 11.36 23.02 -1.84
CA PRO A 13 10.92 21.83 -1.12
C PRO A 13 9.64 22.08 -0.30
N ALA A 14 9.31 23.34 0.04
CA ALA A 14 8.07 23.67 0.75
C ALA A 14 6.83 23.39 -0.11
N ILE A 15 6.90 23.68 -1.42
CA ILE A 15 5.79 23.41 -2.35
C ILE A 15 5.53 21.91 -2.48
N GLY A 16 6.59 21.09 -2.51
CA GLY A 16 6.45 19.63 -2.58
C GLY A 16 5.72 19.08 -1.35
N ARG A 17 6.10 19.51 -0.15
CA ARG A 17 5.41 19.14 1.09
C ARG A 17 3.95 19.59 1.09
N ALA A 18 3.68 20.84 0.73
CA ALA A 18 2.31 21.37 0.69
C ALA A 18 1.41 20.63 -0.30
N LEU A 19 1.92 20.27 -1.49
CA LEU A 19 1.18 19.45 -2.47
C LEU A 19 0.86 18.06 -1.92
N ARG A 20 1.82 17.43 -1.25
CA ARG A 20 1.64 16.11 -0.63
C ARG A 20 0.62 16.15 0.51
N GLU A 21 0.71 17.13 1.41
CA GLU A 21 -0.23 17.33 2.52
C GLU A 21 -1.65 17.58 2.01
N ALA A 22 -1.84 18.46 1.02
CA ALA A 22 -3.14 18.72 0.40
C ALA A 22 -3.72 17.48 -0.29
N ALA A 23 -2.87 16.65 -0.90
CA ALA A 23 -3.28 15.40 -1.51
C ALA A 23 -3.67 14.35 -0.45
N GLU A 24 -2.88 14.20 0.63
CA GLU A 24 -3.20 13.33 1.77
C GLU A 24 -4.55 13.70 2.39
N GLU A 25 -4.79 14.98 2.65
CA GLU A 25 -6.07 15.50 3.14
C GLU A 25 -7.21 15.16 2.19
N THR A 26 -7.03 15.37 0.88
CA THR A 26 -8.05 15.08 -0.13
C THR A 26 -8.37 13.59 -0.16
N LEU A 27 -7.38 12.71 -0.14
CA LEU A 27 -7.60 11.26 -0.15
C LEU A 27 -8.35 10.81 1.11
N ALA A 28 -7.97 11.31 2.29
CA ALA A 28 -8.62 10.95 3.55
C ALA A 28 -10.08 11.45 3.64
N THR A 29 -10.36 12.66 3.15
CA THR A 29 -11.66 13.33 3.37
C THR A 29 -12.61 13.25 2.18
N ARG A 30 -12.10 13.07 0.97
CA ARG A 30 -12.89 13.12 -0.28
C ARG A 30 -12.63 11.93 -1.21
N GLY A 31 -11.54 11.20 -1.00
CA GLY A 31 -11.19 10.02 -1.80
C GLY A 31 -10.50 10.34 -3.11
N TYR A 32 -10.12 9.27 -3.83
CA TYR A 32 -9.28 9.35 -5.03
C TYR A 32 -9.94 10.06 -6.22
N SER A 33 -11.25 9.88 -6.40
CA SER A 33 -12.00 10.52 -7.50
C SER A 33 -11.89 12.05 -7.47
N GLU A 34 -11.73 12.60 -6.27
CA GLU A 34 -11.65 14.03 -5.98
C GLU A 34 -10.21 14.59 -6.02
N LEU A 35 -9.21 13.72 -6.17
CA LEU A 35 -7.81 14.10 -6.29
C LEU A 35 -7.53 14.61 -7.71
N LYS A 36 -7.40 15.93 -7.87
CA LYS A 36 -7.18 16.61 -9.16
C LYS A 36 -6.04 17.60 -9.06
N VAL A 37 -5.16 17.62 -10.07
CA VAL A 37 -4.03 18.56 -10.15
C VAL A 37 -4.51 20.01 -9.97
N ASP A 38 -5.59 20.41 -10.64
CA ASP A 38 -6.13 21.77 -10.54
C ASP A 38 -6.56 22.17 -9.14
N ARG A 39 -7.18 21.24 -8.41
CA ARG A 39 -7.60 21.48 -7.04
C ARG A 39 -6.37 21.67 -6.14
N LEU A 40 -5.40 20.78 -6.26
CA LEU A 40 -4.16 20.84 -5.47
C LEU A 40 -3.37 22.12 -5.72
N VAL A 41 -3.15 22.47 -6.99
CA VAL A 41 -2.35 23.66 -7.31
C VAL A 41 -3.06 24.95 -6.89
N ARG A 42 -4.40 25.01 -6.97
CA ARG A 42 -5.19 26.14 -6.44
C ARG A 42 -5.13 26.21 -4.91
N GLN A 43 -5.27 25.08 -4.22
CA GLN A 43 -5.21 25.01 -2.75
C GLN A 43 -3.84 25.42 -2.22
N VAL A 44 -2.76 25.00 -2.87
CA VAL A 44 -1.38 25.28 -2.45
C VAL A 44 -0.88 26.65 -2.96
N GLY A 45 -1.56 27.27 -3.92
CA GLY A 45 -1.10 28.53 -4.54
C GLY A 45 0.10 28.32 -5.48
N THR A 46 0.11 27.22 -6.24
CA THR A 46 1.18 26.89 -7.20
C THR A 46 0.62 26.68 -8.61
N THR A 47 1.43 26.17 -9.55
CA THR A 47 1.03 25.97 -10.96
C THR A 47 1.12 24.49 -11.36
N ARG A 48 0.38 24.10 -12.41
CA ARG A 48 0.51 22.76 -13.03
C ARG A 48 1.95 22.47 -13.45
N ALA A 49 2.65 23.46 -14.00
CA ALA A 49 4.05 23.31 -14.37
C ALA A 49 4.94 23.03 -13.14
N ALA A 50 4.66 23.64 -11.99
CA ALA A 50 5.37 23.33 -10.74
C ALA A 50 5.03 21.95 -10.19
N PHE A 51 3.79 21.48 -10.36
CA PHE A 51 3.37 20.11 -10.03
C PHE A 51 4.12 19.09 -10.90
N HIS A 52 4.06 19.22 -12.23
CA HIS A 52 4.66 18.25 -13.16
C HIS A 52 6.19 18.22 -13.14
N ARG A 53 6.85 19.26 -12.62
CA ARG A 53 8.30 19.22 -12.31
C ARG A 53 8.65 18.28 -11.14
N ARG A 54 7.67 17.86 -10.34
CA ARG A 54 7.86 17.05 -9.13
C ARG A 54 7.22 15.68 -9.24
N TYR A 55 6.02 15.61 -9.79
CA TYR A 55 5.24 14.38 -9.93
C TYR A 55 4.89 14.17 -11.40
N GLN A 56 5.11 12.95 -11.88
CA GLN A 56 4.80 12.58 -13.25
C GLN A 56 3.29 12.71 -13.53
N SER A 57 2.46 12.30 -12.58
CA SER A 57 1.00 12.38 -12.66
C SER A 57 0.37 12.47 -11.27
N ILE A 58 -0.94 12.66 -11.23
CA ILE A 58 -1.71 12.61 -9.98
C ILE A 58 -1.75 11.20 -9.38
N ASP A 59 -1.73 10.18 -10.23
CA ASP A 59 -1.75 8.77 -9.82
C ASP A 59 -0.41 8.37 -9.17
N HIS A 60 0.71 8.86 -9.71
CA HIS A 60 2.03 8.71 -9.08
C HIS A 60 2.08 9.36 -7.69
N LEU A 61 1.57 10.59 -7.53
CA LEU A 61 1.50 11.24 -6.22
C LEU A 61 0.63 10.42 -5.23
N ALA A 62 -0.52 9.91 -5.67
CA ALA A 62 -1.37 9.09 -4.82
C ALA A 62 -0.65 7.80 -4.37
N LEU A 63 0.04 7.13 -5.29
CA LEU A 63 0.82 5.93 -4.98
C LEU A 63 1.99 6.24 -4.03
N GLU A 64 2.75 7.31 -4.25
CA GLU A 64 3.83 7.76 -3.34
C GLU A 64 3.31 8.02 -1.91
N ILE A 65 2.12 8.61 -1.79
CA ILE A 65 1.46 8.82 -0.50
C ILE A 65 1.17 7.48 0.18
N LEU A 66 0.54 6.54 -0.53
CA LEU A 66 0.23 5.23 0.02
C LEU A 66 1.48 4.43 0.38
N MET A 67 2.54 4.50 -0.44
CA MET A 67 3.82 3.83 -0.16
C MET A 67 4.51 4.42 1.06
N ALA A 68 4.53 5.73 1.24
CA ALA A 68 5.14 6.33 2.41
C ALA A 68 4.35 6.05 3.70
N ARG A 69 3.00 6.05 3.62
CA ARG A 69 2.12 5.82 4.77
C ARG A 69 2.05 4.35 5.16
N PHE A 70 1.96 3.46 4.18
CA PHE A 70 1.69 2.04 4.39
C PHE A 70 2.73 1.11 3.79
N GLY A 71 3.80 1.60 3.17
CA GLY A 71 4.85 0.78 2.57
C GLY A 71 5.32 -0.29 3.55
N GLY A 72 5.53 -1.51 3.04
CA GLY A 72 5.64 -2.77 3.77
C GLY A 72 6.78 -2.84 4.80
N ARG A 73 6.76 -1.98 5.82
CA ARG A 73 7.64 -2.09 6.99
C ARG A 73 7.38 -3.47 7.59
N LYS A 74 8.43 -4.22 7.86
CA LYS A 74 8.31 -5.49 8.58
C LYS A 74 7.60 -5.24 9.91
N ALA A 75 6.69 -6.13 10.30
CA ALA A 75 6.30 -6.21 11.69
C ALA A 75 7.53 -6.70 12.47
N GLU A 76 7.71 -6.25 13.71
CA GLU A 76 8.73 -6.85 14.56
C GLU A 76 8.39 -8.34 14.74
N PRO A 77 9.35 -9.26 14.54
CA PRO A 77 9.12 -10.68 14.73
C PRO A 77 8.58 -10.93 16.14
N THR A 78 7.49 -11.68 16.21
CA THR A 78 6.84 -12.06 17.47
C THR A 78 7.48 -13.30 18.10
N GLY A 79 8.28 -14.04 17.32
CA GLY A 79 8.92 -15.28 17.73
C GLY A 79 8.10 -16.54 17.43
N SER A 80 6.94 -16.42 16.77
CA SER A 80 6.13 -17.56 16.30
C SER A 80 5.46 -17.25 14.97
N LEU A 81 5.23 -18.27 14.13
CA LEU A 81 4.55 -18.10 12.84
C LEU A 81 3.14 -17.53 13.02
N LEU A 82 2.37 -18.09 13.95
CA LEU A 82 1.01 -17.61 14.20
C LEU A 82 1.00 -16.15 14.66
N GLY A 83 1.91 -15.78 15.57
CA GLY A 83 2.05 -14.40 16.02
C GLY A 83 2.43 -13.44 14.88
N ASP A 84 3.36 -13.86 14.01
CA ASP A 84 3.79 -13.06 12.86
C ASP A 84 2.64 -12.87 11.86
N LEU A 85 1.90 -13.93 11.54
CA LEU A 85 0.73 -13.87 10.65
C LEU A 85 -0.37 -12.96 11.22
N ILE A 86 -0.68 -13.06 12.53
CA ILE A 86 -1.65 -12.18 13.19
C ILE A 86 -1.17 -10.73 13.12
N ALA A 87 0.10 -10.45 13.44
CA ALA A 87 0.64 -9.10 13.40
C ALA A 87 0.58 -8.48 11.99
N ILE A 88 0.94 -9.26 10.96
CA ILE A 88 0.83 -8.87 9.55
C ILE A 88 -0.62 -8.54 9.20
N GLN A 89 -1.55 -9.41 9.58
CA GLN A 89 -2.95 -9.31 9.19
C GLN A 89 -3.68 -8.18 9.92
N VAL A 90 -3.40 -7.95 11.20
CA VAL A 90 -3.89 -6.79 11.96
C VAL A 90 -3.36 -5.48 11.38
N LYS A 91 -2.09 -5.45 10.95
CA LYS A 91 -1.53 -4.30 10.24
C LYS A 91 -2.22 -4.07 8.89
N GLY A 92 -2.51 -5.15 8.15
CA GLY A 92 -3.31 -5.13 6.93
C GLY A 92 -4.69 -4.53 7.19
N PHE A 93 -5.43 -5.05 8.17
CA PHE A 93 -6.70 -4.51 8.62
C PHE A 93 -6.65 -3.00 8.88
N ARG A 94 -5.70 -2.52 9.70
CA ARG A 94 -5.55 -1.09 10.02
C ARG A 94 -5.33 -0.23 8.77
N MET A 95 -4.58 -0.73 7.79
CA MET A 95 -4.43 -0.07 6.50
C MET A 95 -5.76 -0.03 5.75
N PHE A 96 -6.46 -1.17 5.63
CA PHE A 96 -7.72 -1.25 4.89
C PHE A 96 -8.83 -0.41 5.50
N THR A 97 -8.81 -0.15 6.81
CA THR A 97 -9.75 0.75 7.49
C THR A 97 -9.28 2.20 7.58
N ASP A 98 -8.04 2.52 7.19
CA ASP A 98 -7.60 3.91 7.11
C ASP A 98 -8.36 4.63 6.00
N PRO A 99 -9.02 5.78 6.27
CA PRO A 99 -9.81 6.51 5.27
C PRO A 99 -9.05 6.82 3.98
N THR A 100 -7.75 7.09 4.08
CA THR A 100 -6.87 7.38 2.94
C THR A 100 -6.80 6.19 1.99
N PHE A 101 -6.64 4.97 2.52
CA PHE A 101 -6.56 3.77 1.70
C PHE A 101 -7.96 3.32 1.26
N ALA A 102 -8.91 3.22 2.20
CA ALA A 102 -10.27 2.75 1.96
C ALA A 102 -10.97 3.51 0.82
N ARG A 103 -10.79 4.84 0.79
CA ARG A 103 -11.40 5.72 -0.23
C ARG A 103 -10.59 5.83 -1.52
N SER A 104 -9.42 5.20 -1.58
CA SER A 104 -8.51 5.31 -2.74
C SER A 104 -8.32 4.01 -3.50
N VAL A 105 -8.41 2.87 -2.82
CA VAL A 105 -8.00 1.59 -3.40
C VAL A 105 -8.76 1.23 -4.67
N LEU A 106 -10.07 1.50 -4.76
CA LEU A 106 -10.85 1.25 -5.98
C LEU A 106 -10.39 2.10 -7.16
N GLY A 107 -10.12 3.39 -6.93
CA GLY A 107 -9.63 4.29 -7.97
C GLY A 107 -8.25 3.87 -8.48
N ILE A 108 -7.36 3.48 -7.57
CA ILE A 108 -6.02 3.00 -7.91
C ILE A 108 -6.09 1.70 -8.69
N LEU A 109 -6.90 0.73 -8.24
CA LEU A 109 -7.10 -0.53 -8.96
C LEU A 109 -7.60 -0.26 -10.39
N ALA A 110 -8.57 0.64 -10.56
CA ALA A 110 -9.06 1.02 -11.88
C ALA A 110 -7.95 1.61 -12.78
N VAL A 111 -7.12 2.52 -12.26
CA VAL A 111 -6.01 3.10 -13.03
C VAL A 111 -4.99 2.03 -13.43
N THR A 112 -4.63 1.12 -12.51
CA THR A 112 -3.70 0.02 -12.81
C THR A 112 -4.24 -0.97 -13.85
N GLN A 113 -5.53 -0.95 -14.20
CA GLN A 113 -6.08 -1.74 -15.31
C GLN A 113 -5.83 -1.10 -16.67
N GLY A 114 -5.81 0.24 -16.74
CA GLY A 114 -5.64 0.99 -17.99
C GLY A 114 -4.21 1.40 -18.29
N ASP A 115 -3.32 1.42 -17.30
CA ASP A 115 -1.95 1.93 -17.42
C ASP A 115 -0.93 0.91 -16.88
N LEU A 116 -0.09 0.38 -17.77
CA LEU A 116 0.93 -0.63 -17.44
C LEU A 116 2.10 -0.05 -16.62
N GLU A 117 2.44 1.22 -16.81
CA GLU A 117 3.49 1.89 -16.06
C GLU A 117 3.06 2.08 -14.61
N ILE A 118 1.83 2.58 -14.40
CA ILE A 118 1.24 2.71 -13.06
C ILE A 118 1.07 1.34 -12.40
N ARG A 119 0.63 0.33 -13.16
CA ARG A 119 0.53 -1.06 -12.66
C ARG A 119 1.86 -1.55 -12.13
N GLU A 120 2.94 -1.40 -12.90
CA GLU A 120 4.25 -1.87 -12.49
C GLU A 120 4.80 -1.08 -11.30
N HIS A 121 4.59 0.25 -11.29
CA HIS A 121 4.96 1.09 -10.17
C HIS A 121 4.22 0.69 -8.88
N TYR A 122 2.91 0.41 -8.97
CA TYR A 122 2.12 -0.10 -7.85
C TYR A 122 2.59 -1.49 -7.40
N ARG A 123 2.86 -2.40 -8.35
CA ARG A 123 3.33 -3.76 -8.06
C ARG A 123 4.66 -3.73 -7.31
N LEU A 124 5.66 -3.03 -7.82
CA LEU A 124 7.01 -2.97 -7.25
C LEU A 124 7.05 -2.16 -5.94
N GLY A 125 6.39 -1.01 -5.90
CA GLY A 125 6.49 -0.09 -4.77
C GLY A 125 5.55 -0.40 -3.61
N PHE A 126 4.42 -1.06 -3.87
CA PHE A 126 3.38 -1.26 -2.87
C PHE A 126 3.04 -2.72 -2.62
N VAL A 127 2.88 -3.55 -3.66
CA VAL A 127 2.42 -4.95 -3.51
C VAL A 127 3.57 -5.88 -3.12
N ALA A 128 4.66 -5.89 -3.88
CA ALA A 128 5.79 -6.79 -3.68
C ALA A 128 6.42 -6.68 -2.27
N PRO A 129 6.64 -5.48 -1.69
CA PRO A 129 7.19 -5.37 -0.34
C PRO A 129 6.31 -6.01 0.73
N ARG A 130 4.98 -6.03 0.54
CA ARG A 130 4.06 -6.67 1.51
C ARG A 130 4.10 -8.20 1.40
N ARG A 131 4.16 -8.72 0.17
CA ARG A 131 4.34 -10.15 -0.07
C ARG A 131 5.66 -10.64 0.51
N GLU A 132 6.71 -9.83 0.42
CA GLU A 132 8.01 -10.16 1.00
C GLU A 132 8.01 -10.21 2.53
N VAL A 133 7.16 -9.42 3.20
CA VAL A 133 6.97 -9.53 4.66
C VAL A 133 6.39 -10.91 5.02
N ILE A 134 5.41 -11.40 4.25
CA ILE A 134 4.79 -12.71 4.48
C ILE A 134 5.79 -13.83 4.20
N ARG A 135 6.53 -13.74 3.08
CA ARG A 135 7.60 -14.69 2.74
C ARG A 135 8.63 -14.78 3.86
N GLY A 136 9.11 -13.63 4.35
CA GLY A 136 10.07 -13.59 5.44
C GLY A 136 9.57 -14.22 6.74
N ALA A 137 8.28 -14.09 7.07
CA ALA A 137 7.69 -14.76 8.24
C ALA A 137 7.65 -16.29 8.07
N ILE A 138 7.35 -16.76 6.87
CA ILE A 138 7.33 -18.20 6.53
C ILE A 138 8.75 -18.78 6.57
N THR A 139 9.72 -18.12 5.94
CA THR A 139 11.13 -18.54 5.98
C THR A 139 11.63 -18.62 7.42
N ALA A 140 11.35 -17.60 8.24
CA ALA A 140 11.75 -17.59 9.64
C ALA A 140 11.07 -18.71 10.46
N ALA A 141 9.85 -19.11 10.12
CA ALA A 141 9.17 -20.24 10.75
C ALA A 141 9.81 -21.59 10.40
N VAL A 142 10.29 -21.76 9.15
CA VAL A 142 11.08 -22.93 8.75
C VAL A 142 12.41 -22.98 9.51
N GLU A 143 13.12 -21.84 9.62
CA GLU A 143 14.37 -21.74 10.37
C GLU A 143 14.20 -22.09 11.86
N ARG A 144 13.04 -21.77 12.45
CA ARG A 144 12.67 -22.14 13.83
C ARG A 144 12.16 -23.57 13.97
N GLY A 145 11.92 -24.29 12.88
CA GLY A 145 11.35 -25.64 12.88
C GLY A 145 9.84 -25.68 13.17
N GLU A 146 9.13 -24.56 13.07
CA GLU A 146 7.66 -24.52 13.16
C GLU A 146 7.00 -25.08 11.89
N LEU A 147 7.70 -25.01 10.75
CA LEU A 147 7.30 -25.61 9.48
C LEU A 147 8.41 -26.54 8.98
N ALA A 148 8.05 -27.69 8.42
CA ALA A 148 9.03 -28.64 7.86
C ALA A 148 9.69 -28.10 6.58
N ARG A 149 8.96 -27.31 5.78
CA ARG A 149 9.41 -26.69 4.53
C ARG A 149 8.57 -25.46 4.21
N GLU A 150 9.05 -24.61 3.31
CA GLU A 150 8.23 -23.55 2.71
C GLU A 150 7.08 -24.15 1.87
N PRO A 151 5.93 -23.46 1.77
CA PRO A 151 4.83 -23.89 0.91
C PRO A 151 5.25 -23.80 -0.56
N GLU A 152 4.72 -24.72 -1.38
CA GLU A 152 5.02 -24.77 -2.83
C GLU A 152 4.59 -23.49 -3.55
N ASP A 153 3.49 -22.88 -3.09
CA ASP A 153 2.98 -21.61 -3.59
C ASP A 153 2.83 -20.58 -2.47
N THR A 154 3.87 -19.78 -2.23
CA THR A 154 3.81 -18.66 -1.29
C THR A 154 2.87 -17.55 -1.76
N GLU A 155 2.66 -17.41 -3.07
CA GLU A 155 1.81 -16.37 -3.62
C GLU A 155 0.35 -16.65 -3.28
N TYR A 156 -0.06 -17.91 -3.30
CA TYR A 156 -1.36 -18.38 -2.81
C TYR A 156 -1.57 -18.05 -1.32
N ILE A 157 -0.56 -18.26 -0.47
CA ILE A 157 -0.63 -17.89 0.95
C ILE A 157 -0.83 -16.39 1.14
N CYS A 158 -0.17 -15.56 0.32
CA CYS A 158 -0.40 -14.13 0.32
C CYS A 158 -1.83 -13.77 -0.12
N ASP A 159 -2.37 -14.46 -1.12
CA ASP A 159 -3.75 -14.26 -1.60
C ASP A 159 -4.79 -14.61 -0.54
N LEU A 160 -4.59 -15.70 0.21
CA LEU A 160 -5.46 -16.10 1.31
C LEU A 160 -5.49 -15.07 2.46
N LEU A 161 -4.39 -14.35 2.69
CA LEU A 161 -4.34 -13.27 3.68
C LEU A 161 -5.03 -12.00 3.15
N ILE A 162 -4.69 -11.55 1.94
CA ILE A 162 -5.15 -10.24 1.47
C ILE A 162 -6.56 -10.25 0.87
N GLY A 163 -6.97 -11.37 0.24
CA GLY A 163 -8.25 -11.54 -0.42
C GLY A 163 -9.46 -11.27 0.49
N PRO A 164 -9.51 -11.84 1.71
CA PRO A 164 -10.58 -11.56 2.66
C PRO A 164 -10.71 -10.08 3.03
N LEU A 165 -9.60 -9.34 3.17
CA LEU A 165 -9.62 -7.90 3.47
C LEU A 165 -10.22 -7.11 2.30
N PHE A 166 -9.85 -7.44 1.07
CA PHE A 166 -10.45 -6.86 -0.13
C PHE A 166 -11.94 -7.18 -0.24
N ALA A 167 -12.32 -8.43 -0.02
CA ALA A 167 -13.72 -8.84 -0.06
C ALA A 167 -14.56 -8.03 0.94
N ARG A 168 -14.04 -7.82 2.15
CA ARG A 168 -14.71 -7.05 3.20
C ARG A 168 -14.85 -5.56 2.90
N LEU A 169 -13.83 -4.98 2.25
CA LEU A 169 -13.79 -3.57 1.92
C LEU A 169 -14.61 -3.23 0.66
N LEU A 170 -14.56 -4.08 -0.36
CA LEU A 170 -15.06 -3.76 -1.69
C LEU A 170 -16.47 -4.28 -1.98
N LEU A 171 -16.85 -5.40 -1.37
CA LEU A 171 -18.16 -5.99 -1.60
C LEU A 171 -19.17 -5.44 -0.58
N PRO A 172 -20.44 -5.24 -0.98
CA PRO A 172 -21.50 -4.78 -0.08
C PRO A 172 -21.94 -5.92 0.86
N THR A 173 -21.05 -6.29 1.78
CA THR A 173 -21.31 -7.31 2.81
C THR A 173 -21.82 -6.67 4.10
N THR A 174 -22.55 -7.44 4.91
CA THR A 174 -23.15 -6.97 6.17
C THR A 174 -22.21 -7.00 7.36
N ASN A 175 -21.12 -7.78 7.31
CA ASN A 175 -20.24 -7.93 8.46
C ASN A 175 -18.97 -7.09 8.29
N GLU A 176 -18.48 -6.60 9.42
CA GLU A 176 -17.46 -5.56 9.48
C GLU A 176 -16.06 -6.09 9.20
N LEU A 177 -15.19 -5.18 8.76
CA LEU A 177 -13.75 -5.36 8.75
C LEU A 177 -13.21 -4.92 10.10
N ASP A 178 -12.96 -5.87 11.00
CA ASP A 178 -12.48 -5.64 12.36
C ASP A 178 -11.20 -6.47 12.68
N GLU A 179 -10.65 -6.26 13.87
CA GLU A 179 -9.43 -6.95 14.31
C GLU A 179 -9.65 -8.47 14.48
N ASP A 180 -10.83 -8.89 14.92
CA ASP A 180 -11.19 -10.29 15.07
C ASP A 180 -11.22 -11.02 13.71
N PHE A 181 -11.78 -10.39 12.68
CA PHE A 181 -11.74 -10.90 11.31
C PHE A 181 -10.30 -11.03 10.79
N ALA A 182 -9.45 -10.03 11.08
CA ALA A 182 -8.03 -10.08 10.76
C ALA A 182 -7.35 -11.28 11.46
N ARG A 183 -7.58 -11.47 12.75
CA ARG A 183 -7.03 -12.61 13.50
C ARG A 183 -7.48 -13.96 12.94
N ARG A 184 -8.79 -14.13 12.69
CA ARG A 184 -9.36 -15.40 12.19
C ARG A 184 -8.86 -15.77 10.79
N THR A 185 -8.61 -14.79 9.94
CA THR A 185 -8.04 -15.03 8.61
C THR A 185 -6.57 -15.47 8.71
N ALA A 186 -5.78 -14.87 9.61
CA ALA A 186 -4.43 -15.33 9.91
C ALA A 186 -4.40 -16.75 10.50
N GLU A 187 -5.29 -17.08 11.44
CA GLU A 187 -5.42 -18.44 12.01
C GLU A 187 -5.81 -19.49 10.96
N THR A 188 -6.60 -19.11 9.97
CA THR A 188 -6.98 -20.01 8.86
C THR A 188 -5.78 -20.31 7.97
N VAL A 189 -4.97 -19.29 7.65
CA VAL A 189 -3.73 -19.46 6.89
C VAL A 189 -2.69 -20.24 7.68
N TYR A 190 -2.59 -20.01 9.00
CA TYR A 190 -1.71 -20.79 9.87
C TYR A 190 -2.08 -22.29 9.84
N ARG A 191 -3.37 -22.62 9.90
CA ARG A 191 -3.83 -24.02 9.78
C ARG A 191 -3.51 -24.61 8.41
N GLU A 192 -3.67 -23.86 7.33
CA GLU A 192 -3.29 -24.31 5.99
C GLU A 192 -1.79 -24.67 5.92
N LEU A 193 -0.94 -23.78 6.44
CA LEU A 193 0.53 -23.97 6.45
C LEU A 193 0.97 -25.17 7.29
N THR A 194 0.25 -25.49 8.37
CA THR A 194 0.63 -26.54 9.32
C THR A 194 -0.07 -27.87 9.09
N SER A 195 -1.20 -27.90 8.37
CA SER A 195 -1.93 -29.13 8.03
C SER A 195 -1.38 -29.83 6.78
N GLY A 196 -0.58 -29.13 5.97
CA GLY A 196 0.07 -29.66 4.77
C GLY A 196 1.45 -30.31 5.00
N GLY A 197 1.78 -30.62 6.26
CA GLY A 197 3.01 -31.31 6.68
C GLY A 197 2.88 -32.82 6.72
#